data_AF-A0A2Y9F5I7-F1
#
_entry.id   AF-A0A2Y9F5I7-F1
#
_cell.length_a   1.000
_cell.length_b   1.000
_cell.length_c   1.000
_cell.angle_alpha   90.00
_cell.angle_beta   90.00
_cell.angle_gamma   90.00
#
_symmetry.space_group_name_H-M   'P 1'
#
loop_
_entity.id
_entity.type
_entity.pdbx_description
1 polymer ?
#
loop_
_entity_poly.entity_id
_entity_poly.type
_entity_poly.pdbx_seq_one_letter_code
_entity_poly.pdbx_strand_id
1 'polypeptide(L)'
;MALTMLNELLIEDPSPPLLLYQLSKTAQLDALNYQSCFMQGVFAHFPEILFIHRTYNPRGKVLYTFLVDGPRVQLEGHLARAVYFAIPAKEDAEGLAQMFQAFKKFNPAWERVCTILVDPHFLLLPALAMEFPTAEVLLSAFHICKFFQGKFYQLSLEQPVERVLLTSLQSTMCSATAGNLRKLYTLLSTCIPPAQLPELHSHWLLNDRIWLAHRWRSRAESRHYFQGLEVTAHVLSQFFGTTPSVEKGMTALLRYLQQNSGGKASFSLGLSPPNSHPPSDGSPESPKVEQLVEARIQYSLNAICTGPAAQLCLGELAVVQKSTHLIGSGSEKVNIQILEDTHRVQPQTPASCSCYFNQAFHLPCRHILTMLSARRQVLQPDMLPAEWTAGCAASLGDIVGSKWSETLDKHLAVALLTEEVGQLLQHCSQEEFERRYSTLRELADSWIGPYEQVQL
;
A
#
# COMPACT_ATOMS: atom_id res chain seq x y z
N MET A 1 4.24 -39.37 -14.31
CA MET A 1 3.04 -38.51 -14.41
C MET A 1 3.25 -37.14 -13.79
N ALA A 2 3.29 -36.93 -12.46
CA ALA A 2 3.42 -35.57 -11.91
C ALA A 2 4.74 -34.87 -12.28
N LEU A 3 5.88 -35.59 -12.25
CA LEU A 3 7.18 -35.07 -12.71
C LEU A 3 7.18 -34.76 -14.23
N THR A 4 6.48 -35.59 -15.00
CA THR A 4 6.29 -35.42 -16.46
C THR A 4 5.47 -34.17 -16.74
N MET A 5 4.41 -33.91 -15.97
CA MET A 5 3.59 -32.71 -16.08
C MET A 5 4.32 -31.44 -15.64
N LEU A 6 5.20 -31.54 -14.63
CA LEU A 6 6.12 -30.45 -14.27
C LEU A 6 7.02 -30.08 -15.46
N ASN A 7 7.56 -31.06 -16.18
CA ASN A 7 8.38 -30.82 -17.36
C ASN A 7 7.57 -30.29 -18.55
N GLU A 8 6.34 -30.79 -18.77
CA GLU A 8 5.46 -30.35 -19.87
C GLU A 8 4.98 -28.90 -19.72
N LEU A 9 4.64 -28.47 -18.50
CA LEU A 9 4.21 -27.09 -18.23
C LEU A 9 5.32 -26.06 -18.49
N LEU A 10 6.57 -26.46 -18.68
CA LEU A 10 7.72 -25.56 -18.82
C LEU A 10 8.20 -25.36 -20.26
N ILE A 11 7.56 -26.01 -21.23
CA ILE A 11 7.95 -25.99 -22.65
C ILE A 11 7.24 -24.87 -23.44
N GLU A 12 6.17 -24.26 -22.89
CA GLU A 12 5.32 -23.31 -23.62
C GLU A 12 5.74 -21.81 -23.54
N ASP A 13 6.94 -21.47 -23.06
CA ASP A 13 7.40 -20.07 -22.92
C ASP A 13 8.52 -19.73 -23.95
N PRO A 14 8.55 -18.54 -24.59
CA PRO A 14 9.54 -18.20 -25.63
C PRO A 14 10.97 -18.06 -25.09
N SER A 15 11.14 -18.03 -23.77
CA SER A 15 12.42 -18.12 -23.07
C SER A 15 12.25 -19.14 -21.95
N PRO A 16 13.02 -20.25 -21.94
CA PRO A 16 12.74 -21.35 -21.04
C PRO A 16 12.95 -20.91 -19.57
N PRO A 17 12.01 -21.22 -18.67
CA PRO A 17 12.18 -20.93 -17.25
C PRO A 17 13.41 -21.65 -16.70
N LEU A 18 14.11 -21.02 -15.74
CA LEU A 18 15.25 -21.63 -15.08
C LEU A 18 14.74 -22.62 -14.04
N LEU A 19 14.97 -23.91 -14.31
CA LEU A 19 14.60 -25.01 -13.44
C LEU A 19 15.83 -25.86 -13.12
N LEU A 20 16.09 -26.06 -11.84
CA LEU A 20 17.03 -27.07 -11.35
C LEU A 20 16.31 -27.95 -10.33
N TYR A 21 16.36 -29.26 -10.51
CA TYR A 21 15.78 -30.20 -9.54
C TYR A 21 16.68 -31.40 -9.28
N GLN A 22 16.49 -32.01 -8.11
CA GLN A 22 17.15 -33.24 -7.71
C GLN A 22 16.09 -34.26 -7.29
N LEU A 23 16.28 -35.51 -7.70
CA LEU A 23 15.40 -36.62 -7.33
C LEU A 23 16.07 -37.48 -6.26
N SER A 24 15.26 -38.00 -5.34
CA SER A 24 15.66 -38.99 -4.36
C SER A 24 15.97 -40.33 -5.01
N LYS A 25 16.56 -41.24 -4.23
CA LYS A 25 16.73 -42.65 -4.61
C LYS A 25 15.41 -43.36 -4.95
N THR A 26 14.27 -42.82 -4.48
CA THR A 26 12.92 -43.34 -4.73
C THR A 26 12.18 -42.55 -5.82
N ALA A 27 12.90 -41.75 -6.62
CA ALA A 27 12.36 -40.92 -7.70
C ALA A 27 11.32 -39.87 -7.24
N GLN A 28 11.38 -39.45 -5.98
CA GLN A 28 10.60 -38.32 -5.45
C GLN A 28 11.40 -37.03 -5.59
N LEU A 29 10.74 -35.88 -5.74
CA LEU A 29 11.40 -34.59 -5.79
C LEU A 29 12.04 -34.25 -4.42
N ASP A 30 13.37 -34.24 -4.37
CA ASP A 30 14.12 -33.94 -3.15
C ASP A 30 14.40 -32.44 -3.02
N ALA A 31 14.88 -31.84 -4.12
CA ALA A 31 15.13 -30.40 -4.20
C ALA A 31 14.58 -29.81 -5.50
N LEU A 32 14.20 -28.54 -5.45
CA LEU A 32 13.65 -27.77 -6.56
C LEU A 32 14.12 -26.32 -6.47
N ASN A 33 14.49 -25.74 -7.60
CA ASN A 33 14.74 -24.31 -7.76
C ASN A 33 14.08 -23.90 -9.07
N TYR A 34 13.17 -22.93 -9.01
CA TYR A 34 12.37 -22.51 -10.15
C TYR A 34 12.27 -20.99 -10.21
N GLN A 35 12.49 -20.45 -11.41
CA GLN A 35 12.28 -19.04 -11.73
C GLN A 35 11.83 -18.89 -13.18
N SER A 36 10.71 -18.18 -13.40
CA SER A 36 10.30 -17.81 -14.77
C SER A 36 11.04 -16.57 -15.27
N CYS A 37 10.99 -16.29 -16.58
CA CYS A 37 11.58 -15.08 -17.14
C CYS A 37 10.95 -13.81 -16.59
N PHE A 38 9.64 -13.81 -16.33
CA PHE A 38 8.96 -12.71 -15.65
C PHE A 38 9.56 -12.46 -14.26
N MET A 39 9.73 -13.52 -13.46
CA MET A 39 10.32 -13.42 -12.11
C MET A 39 11.74 -12.87 -12.14
N GLN A 40 12.53 -13.32 -13.11
CA GLN A 40 13.90 -12.86 -13.32
C GLN A 40 13.92 -11.38 -13.70
N GLY A 41 13.02 -10.96 -14.59
CA GLY A 41 12.83 -9.56 -14.97
C GLY A 41 12.41 -8.70 -13.78
N VAL A 42 11.43 -9.13 -13.00
CA VAL A 42 10.99 -8.42 -11.78
C VAL A 42 12.14 -8.24 -10.79
N PHE A 43 12.91 -9.31 -10.52
CA PHE A 43 14.05 -9.22 -9.61
C PHE A 43 15.14 -8.28 -10.13
N ALA A 44 15.46 -8.31 -11.43
CA ALA A 44 16.46 -7.41 -12.02
C ALA A 44 16.10 -5.92 -11.84
N HIS A 45 14.80 -5.59 -11.85
CA HIS A 45 14.30 -4.23 -11.63
C HIS A 45 14.26 -3.83 -10.16
N PHE A 46 13.93 -4.76 -9.26
CA PHE A 46 13.73 -4.51 -7.83
C PHE A 46 14.54 -5.44 -6.92
N PRO A 47 15.88 -5.50 -7.02
CA PRO A 47 16.68 -6.46 -6.27
C PRO A 47 16.96 -6.04 -4.83
N GLU A 48 16.63 -4.81 -4.42
CA GLU A 48 17.14 -4.22 -3.17
C GLU A 48 16.65 -4.95 -1.91
N ILE A 49 15.38 -5.35 -1.88
CA ILE A 49 14.76 -5.94 -0.69
C ILE A 49 14.10 -7.27 -1.08
N LEU A 50 14.54 -8.34 -0.42
CA LEU A 50 13.93 -9.66 -0.52
C LEU A 50 13.10 -9.96 0.72
N PHE A 51 11.88 -10.44 0.51
CA PHE A 51 11.04 -11.02 1.53
C PHE A 51 11.01 -12.54 1.32
N ILE A 52 11.36 -13.32 2.34
CA ILE A 52 11.37 -14.78 2.26
C ILE A 52 10.16 -15.32 3.05
N HIS A 53 9.25 -15.97 2.34
CA HIS A 53 8.14 -16.70 2.92
C HIS A 53 8.41 -18.20 2.89
N ARG A 54 8.10 -18.91 4.00
CA ARG A 54 8.21 -20.37 4.10
C ARG A 54 6.83 -20.98 4.29
N THR A 55 6.50 -21.97 3.47
CA THR A 55 5.26 -22.73 3.56
C THR A 55 5.57 -24.21 3.74
N TYR A 56 5.10 -24.79 4.84
CA TYR A 56 5.32 -26.20 5.18
C TYR A 56 4.17 -27.06 4.66
N ASN A 57 4.49 -28.19 4.05
CA ASN A 57 3.49 -29.20 3.71
C ASN A 57 3.31 -30.25 4.83
N PRO A 58 2.30 -31.13 4.75
CA PRO A 58 2.03 -32.12 5.80
C PRO A 58 3.13 -33.18 5.98
N ARG A 59 4.10 -33.27 5.06
CA ARG A 59 5.27 -34.15 5.16
C ARG A 59 6.51 -33.45 5.70
N GLY A 60 6.40 -32.19 6.11
CA GLY A 60 7.51 -31.39 6.62
C GLY A 60 8.47 -30.87 5.55
N LYS A 61 8.15 -30.97 4.26
CA LYS A 61 8.89 -30.28 3.20
C LYS A 61 8.50 -28.80 3.20
N VAL A 62 9.47 -27.94 2.88
CA VAL A 62 9.32 -26.48 2.96
C VAL A 62 9.47 -25.87 1.58
N LEU A 63 8.47 -25.10 1.17
CA LEU A 63 8.55 -24.22 0.01
C LEU A 63 9.03 -22.84 0.46
N TYR A 64 10.20 -22.45 -0.02
CA TYR A 64 10.73 -21.10 0.07
C TYR A 64 10.23 -20.30 -1.12
N THR A 65 9.56 -19.19 -0.83
CA THR A 65 9.11 -18.21 -1.83
C THR A 65 9.81 -16.90 -1.57
N PHE A 66 10.59 -16.40 -2.53
CA PHE A 66 11.22 -15.10 -2.41
C PHE A 66 10.34 -14.09 -3.13
N LEU A 67 10.09 -12.96 -2.49
CA LEU A 67 9.32 -11.86 -3.04
C LEU A 67 10.14 -10.58 -3.02
N VAL A 68 9.98 -9.73 -4.02
CA VAL A 68 10.55 -8.38 -3.99
C VAL A 68 9.71 -7.46 -3.12
N ASP A 69 10.37 -6.56 -2.39
CA ASP A 69 9.73 -5.52 -1.62
C ASP A 69 10.38 -4.14 -1.82
N GLY A 70 9.69 -3.07 -1.37
CA GLY A 70 10.20 -1.71 -1.37
C GLY A 70 9.26 -0.68 -2.03
N PRO A 71 9.62 0.62 -1.93
CA PRO A 71 8.75 1.74 -2.32
C PRO A 71 8.45 1.83 -3.81
N ARG A 72 9.32 1.28 -4.65
CA ARG A 72 9.15 1.29 -6.11
C ARG A 72 8.38 0.09 -6.64
N VAL A 73 8.05 -0.89 -5.78
CA VAL A 73 7.39 -2.13 -6.20
C VAL A 73 5.87 -1.90 -6.30
N GLN A 74 5.42 -1.53 -7.50
CA GLN A 74 4.02 -1.38 -7.86
C GLN A 74 3.61 -2.51 -8.82
N LEU A 75 3.43 -3.70 -8.26
CA LEU A 75 3.03 -4.90 -9.00
C LEU A 75 1.64 -5.32 -8.57
N GLU A 76 0.76 -5.51 -9.55
CA GLU A 76 -0.60 -6.02 -9.35
C GLU A 76 -0.64 -7.53 -9.62
N GLY A 77 -1.42 -8.26 -8.80
CA GLY A 77 -1.58 -9.71 -8.91
C GLY A 77 -1.00 -10.49 -7.72
N HIS A 78 -1.67 -11.59 -7.37
CA HIS A 78 -1.45 -12.33 -6.11
C HIS A 78 -0.03 -12.88 -5.92
N LEU A 79 0.67 -13.20 -7.01
CA LEU A 79 2.04 -13.72 -6.99
C LEU A 79 3.00 -12.88 -7.84
N ALA A 80 2.60 -11.66 -8.24
CA ALA A 80 3.40 -10.82 -9.11
C ALA A 80 4.74 -10.39 -8.46
N ARG A 81 4.77 -10.33 -7.13
CA ARG A 81 6.00 -10.05 -6.36
C ARG A 81 6.90 -11.25 -6.19
N ALA A 82 6.41 -12.48 -6.39
CA ALA A 82 7.23 -13.68 -6.24
C ALA A 82 8.27 -13.70 -7.36
N VAL A 83 9.53 -13.85 -6.98
CA VAL A 83 10.67 -13.85 -7.90
C VAL A 83 11.45 -15.15 -7.87
N TYR A 84 11.16 -16.06 -6.95
CA TYR A 84 11.85 -17.35 -6.86
C TYR A 84 11.05 -18.34 -6.03
N PHE A 85 11.03 -19.60 -6.47
CA PHE A 85 10.49 -20.71 -5.71
C PHE A 85 11.56 -21.77 -5.52
N ALA A 86 11.74 -22.24 -4.29
CA ALA A 86 12.67 -23.31 -4.01
C ALA A 86 12.20 -24.26 -2.91
N ILE A 87 12.63 -25.51 -3.02
CA ILE A 87 12.48 -26.55 -2.02
C ILE A 87 13.88 -27.10 -1.80
N PRO A 88 14.53 -26.83 -0.65
CA PRO A 88 15.84 -27.40 -0.38
C PRO A 88 15.70 -28.90 -0.09
N ALA A 89 16.75 -29.67 -0.40
CA ALA A 89 16.80 -31.11 -0.09
C ALA A 89 16.58 -31.35 1.42
N LYS A 90 17.24 -30.53 2.24
CA LYS A 90 17.20 -30.48 3.69
C LYS A 90 17.23 -29.02 4.15
N GLU A 91 16.56 -28.72 5.26
CA GLU A 91 16.60 -27.40 5.90
C GLU A 91 17.81 -27.31 6.86
N ASP A 92 19.00 -27.57 6.34
CA ASP A 92 20.30 -27.42 7.02
C ASP A 92 21.18 -26.37 6.32
N ALA A 93 22.34 -26.06 6.89
CA ALA A 93 23.22 -25.01 6.36
C ALA A 93 23.67 -25.29 4.92
N GLU A 94 23.94 -26.55 4.58
CA GLU A 94 24.38 -26.94 3.23
C GLU A 94 23.22 -26.82 2.23
N GLY A 95 22.05 -27.37 2.56
CA GLY A 95 20.86 -27.34 1.71
C GLY A 95 20.39 -25.91 1.40
N LEU A 96 20.43 -25.02 2.40
CA LEU A 96 20.12 -23.61 2.18
C LEU A 96 21.22 -22.89 1.37
N ALA A 97 22.50 -23.15 1.62
CA ALA A 97 23.58 -22.57 0.81
C ALA A 97 23.42 -22.95 -0.67
N GLN A 98 23.14 -24.23 -0.97
CA GLN A 98 22.88 -24.67 -2.34
C GLN A 98 21.70 -23.94 -2.99
N MET A 99 20.61 -23.74 -2.24
CA MET A 99 19.44 -22.97 -2.71
C MET A 99 19.80 -21.51 -3.01
N PHE A 100 20.54 -20.84 -2.12
CA PHE A 100 20.96 -19.45 -2.32
C PHE A 100 21.94 -19.30 -3.49
N GLN A 101 22.88 -20.24 -3.64
CA GLN A 101 23.81 -20.25 -4.77
C GLN A 101 23.08 -20.46 -6.10
N ALA A 102 22.05 -21.31 -6.13
CA ALA A 102 21.18 -21.45 -7.31
C ALA A 102 20.46 -20.14 -7.64
N PHE A 103 19.88 -19.47 -6.64
CA PHE A 103 19.24 -18.16 -6.81
C PHE A 103 20.20 -17.11 -7.39
N LYS A 104 21.41 -17.01 -6.84
CA LYS A 104 22.44 -16.07 -7.33
C LYS A 104 22.87 -16.36 -8.75
N LYS A 105 23.03 -17.64 -9.10
CA LYS A 105 23.34 -18.07 -10.48
C LYS A 105 22.24 -17.65 -11.45
N PHE A 106 20.98 -17.70 -11.03
CA PHE A 106 19.88 -17.25 -11.87
C PHE A 106 19.79 -15.73 -11.95
N ASN A 107 20.35 -14.99 -11.00
CA ASN A 107 20.11 -13.56 -10.87
C ASN A 107 21.42 -12.77 -10.70
N PRO A 108 22.03 -12.27 -11.79
CA PRO A 108 23.26 -11.48 -11.72
C PRO A 108 23.19 -10.23 -10.84
N ALA A 109 21.98 -9.67 -10.64
CA ALA A 109 21.76 -8.49 -9.80
C ALA A 109 21.74 -8.80 -8.29
N TRP A 110 22.02 -10.02 -7.85
CA TRP A 110 21.92 -10.45 -6.45
C TRP A 110 22.77 -9.62 -5.48
N GLU A 111 23.90 -9.07 -5.93
CA GLU A 111 24.78 -8.23 -5.09
C GLU A 111 24.11 -6.92 -4.65
N ARG A 112 23.04 -6.49 -5.33
CA ARG A 112 22.26 -5.29 -4.97
C ARG A 112 21.27 -5.55 -3.82
N VAL A 113 21.09 -6.79 -3.38
CA VAL A 113 20.25 -7.11 -2.22
C VAL A 113 20.90 -6.48 -0.99
N CYS A 114 20.21 -5.52 -0.38
CA CYS A 114 20.66 -4.83 0.83
C CYS A 114 19.84 -5.19 2.07
N THR A 115 18.64 -5.74 1.91
CA THR A 115 17.79 -6.15 3.03
C THR A 115 17.07 -7.46 2.73
N ILE A 116 17.07 -8.37 3.71
CA ILE A 116 16.33 -9.63 3.64
C ILE A 116 15.39 -9.73 4.83
N LEU A 117 14.09 -9.78 4.54
CA LEU A 117 13.01 -9.90 5.51
C LEU A 117 12.66 -11.38 5.68
N VAL A 118 12.78 -11.90 6.90
CA VAL A 118 12.50 -13.30 7.25
C VAL A 118 11.46 -13.41 8.36
N ASP A 119 10.90 -14.61 8.54
CA ASP A 119 10.00 -14.89 9.65
C ASP A 119 10.76 -15.18 10.96
N PRO A 120 10.09 -15.07 12.13
CA PRO A 120 10.74 -15.26 13.42
C PRO A 120 11.37 -16.63 13.68
N HIS A 121 10.93 -17.67 12.97
CA HIS A 121 11.41 -19.03 13.17
C HIS A 121 12.50 -19.40 12.16
N PHE A 122 13.11 -18.42 11.48
CA PHE A 122 14.16 -18.69 10.49
C PHE A 122 15.43 -19.17 11.20
N LEU A 123 15.69 -20.49 11.15
CA LEU A 123 16.68 -21.15 12.01
C LEU A 123 18.13 -20.94 11.57
N LEU A 124 18.37 -20.54 10.33
CA LEU A 124 19.70 -20.56 9.70
C LEU A 124 20.16 -19.17 9.24
N LEU A 125 19.97 -18.17 10.11
CA LEU A 125 20.50 -16.82 9.90
C LEU A 125 21.99 -16.78 9.52
N PRO A 126 22.88 -17.61 10.11
CA PRO A 126 24.29 -17.61 9.70
C PRO A 126 24.51 -18.02 8.25
N ALA A 127 23.75 -19.00 7.74
CA ALA A 127 23.85 -19.42 6.33
C ALA A 127 23.41 -18.30 5.39
N LEU A 128 22.32 -17.61 5.74
CA LEU A 128 21.83 -16.47 4.99
C LEU A 128 22.83 -15.30 4.99
N ALA A 129 23.44 -15.00 6.14
CA ALA A 129 24.45 -13.93 6.27
C ALA A 129 25.75 -14.24 5.54
N MET A 130 26.18 -15.51 5.48
CA MET A 130 27.34 -15.91 4.67
C MET A 130 27.05 -15.77 3.17
N GLU A 131 25.83 -16.09 2.75
CA GLU A 131 25.42 -16.00 1.36
C GLU A 131 25.14 -14.56 0.93
N PHE A 132 24.58 -13.71 1.78
CA PHE A 132 24.31 -12.30 1.49
C PHE A 132 25.05 -11.40 2.49
N PRO A 133 26.39 -11.30 2.42
CA PRO A 133 27.19 -10.63 3.45
C PRO A 133 26.97 -9.12 3.52
N THR A 134 26.49 -8.51 2.44
CA THR A 134 26.16 -7.09 2.36
C THR A 134 24.73 -6.78 2.79
N ALA A 135 23.87 -7.78 2.92
CA ALA A 135 22.46 -7.58 3.22
C ALA A 135 22.21 -7.60 4.73
N GLU A 136 21.44 -6.64 5.22
CA GLU A 136 20.89 -6.69 6.57
C GLU A 136 19.73 -7.69 6.63
N VAL A 137 19.79 -8.63 7.56
CA VAL A 137 18.70 -9.58 7.79
C VAL A 137 17.81 -9.07 8.92
N LEU A 138 16.54 -8.84 8.62
CA LEU A 138 15.54 -8.30 9.55
C LEU A 138 14.32 -9.23 9.65
N LEU A 139 13.62 -9.16 10.78
CA LEU A 139 12.30 -9.75 10.88
C LEU A 139 11.31 -8.94 10.04
N SER A 140 10.43 -9.65 9.36
CA SER A 140 9.32 -9.07 8.62
C SER A 140 8.19 -8.61 9.55
N ALA A 141 7.73 -7.38 9.36
CA ALA A 141 6.53 -6.87 10.04
C ALA A 141 5.29 -7.76 9.76
N PHE A 142 5.17 -8.32 8.54
CA PHE A 142 4.09 -9.24 8.20
C PHE A 142 4.14 -10.49 9.07
N HIS A 143 5.29 -11.17 9.12
CA HIS A 143 5.42 -12.42 9.88
C HIS A 143 5.28 -12.20 11.39
N ILE A 144 5.76 -11.08 11.92
CA ILE A 144 5.52 -10.69 13.32
C ILE A 144 4.03 -10.52 13.60
N CYS A 145 3.30 -9.86 12.70
CA CYS A 145 1.87 -9.68 12.89
C CYS A 145 1.10 -11.00 12.79
N LYS A 146 1.48 -11.89 11.86
CA LYS A 146 0.91 -13.25 11.81
C LYS A 146 1.22 -14.06 13.07
N PHE A 147 2.42 -13.91 13.62
CA PHE A 147 2.80 -14.54 14.88
C PHE A 147 1.91 -14.08 16.03
N PHE A 148 1.76 -12.77 16.23
CA PHE A 148 0.88 -12.22 17.27
C PHE A 148 -0.58 -12.65 17.08
N GLN A 149 -1.09 -12.55 15.85
CA GLN A 149 -2.45 -13.00 15.53
C GLN A 149 -2.65 -14.47 15.91
N GLY A 150 -1.73 -15.36 15.52
CA GLY A 150 -1.78 -16.78 15.86
C GLY A 150 -1.73 -17.02 17.37
N LYS A 151 -0.87 -16.30 18.09
CA LYS A 151 -0.78 -16.38 19.55
C LYS A 151 -2.08 -15.93 20.23
N PHE A 152 -2.70 -14.83 19.79
CA PHE A 152 -3.97 -14.38 20.38
C PHE A 152 -5.06 -15.44 20.29
N TYR A 153 -5.16 -16.14 19.15
CA TYR A 153 -6.11 -17.26 19.01
C TYR A 153 -5.76 -18.49 19.88
N GLN A 154 -4.49 -18.69 20.22
CA GLN A 154 -4.06 -19.81 21.06
C GLN A 154 -4.28 -19.53 22.56
N LEU A 155 -4.24 -18.27 22.97
CA LEU A 155 -4.25 -17.87 24.39
C LEU A 155 -5.63 -17.98 25.06
N SER A 156 -6.68 -18.42 24.33
CA SER A 156 -8.05 -18.57 24.86
C SER A 156 -8.54 -17.33 25.63
N LEU A 157 -8.29 -16.16 25.07
CA LEU A 157 -8.60 -14.88 25.70
C LEU A 157 -10.11 -14.62 25.73
N GLU A 158 -10.57 -13.80 26.67
CA GLU A 158 -11.94 -13.30 26.65
C GLU A 158 -12.20 -12.51 25.35
N GLN A 159 -13.38 -12.69 24.75
CA GLN A 159 -13.72 -12.11 23.45
C GLN A 159 -13.50 -10.57 23.35
N PRO A 160 -13.80 -9.76 24.39
CA PRO A 160 -13.50 -8.32 24.35
C PRO A 160 -11.99 -8.04 24.29
N VAL A 161 -11.19 -8.78 25.05
CA VAL A 161 -9.73 -8.64 25.10
C VAL A 161 -9.10 -9.04 23.77
N GLU A 162 -9.51 -10.19 23.22
CA GLU A 162 -9.06 -10.66 21.90
C GLU A 162 -9.35 -9.61 20.82
N ARG A 163 -10.57 -9.06 20.81
CA ARG A 163 -10.98 -8.02 19.84
C ARG A 163 -10.12 -6.76 19.95
N VAL A 164 -9.83 -6.30 21.16
CA VAL A 164 -8.97 -5.12 21.40
C VAL A 164 -7.55 -5.38 20.89
N LEU A 165 -6.98 -6.55 21.18
CA LEU A 165 -5.64 -6.92 20.73
C LEU A 165 -5.56 -7.03 19.20
N LEU A 166 -6.53 -7.70 18.56
CA LEU A 166 -6.59 -7.82 17.11
C LEU A 166 -6.76 -6.46 16.42
N THR A 167 -7.60 -5.57 16.97
CA THR A 167 -7.81 -4.22 16.44
C THR A 167 -6.54 -3.37 16.58
N SER A 168 -5.87 -3.46 17.73
CA SER A 168 -4.61 -2.75 17.97
C SER A 168 -3.48 -3.27 17.07
N LEU A 169 -3.42 -4.59 16.83
CA LEU A 169 -2.52 -5.20 15.87
C LEU A 169 -2.79 -4.71 14.45
N GLN A 170 -4.07 -4.65 14.04
CA GLN A 170 -4.46 -4.09 12.74
C GLN A 170 -4.06 -2.62 12.58
N SER A 171 -4.27 -1.82 13.62
CA SER A 171 -3.85 -0.41 13.63
C SER A 171 -2.32 -0.29 13.47
N THR A 172 -1.57 -1.15 14.17
CA THR A 172 -0.10 -1.18 14.11
C THR A 172 0.40 -1.62 12.72
N MET A 173 -0.23 -2.62 12.10
CA MET A 173 0.07 -3.04 10.72
C MET A 173 -0.16 -1.92 9.71
N CYS A 174 -1.29 -1.23 9.83
CA CYS A 174 -1.67 -0.17 8.89
C CYS A 174 -0.92 1.15 9.18
N SER A 175 -0.41 1.35 10.39
CA SER A 175 0.28 2.57 10.79
C SER A 175 1.27 2.25 11.91
N ALA A 176 2.50 1.91 11.54
CA ALA A 176 3.52 1.44 12.48
C ALA A 176 4.22 2.58 13.24
N THR A 177 3.50 3.60 13.68
CA THR A 177 4.09 4.71 14.46
C THR A 177 4.63 4.20 15.79
N ALA A 178 5.64 4.90 16.35
CA ALA A 178 6.18 4.57 17.67
C ALA A 178 5.08 4.57 18.76
N GLY A 179 4.07 5.44 18.63
CA GLY A 179 2.91 5.47 19.52
C GLY A 179 2.04 4.21 19.42
N ASN A 180 1.71 3.76 18.21
CA ASN A 180 0.91 2.55 18.00
C ASN A 180 1.64 1.29 18.49
N LEU A 181 2.94 1.19 18.22
CA LEU A 181 3.78 0.09 18.68
C LEU A 181 3.87 0.03 20.20
N ARG A 182 4.11 1.17 20.87
CA ARG A 182 4.10 1.25 22.34
C ARG A 182 2.73 0.93 22.91
N LYS A 183 1.65 1.41 22.30
CA LYS A 183 0.29 1.09 22.73
C LYS A 183 0.02 -0.41 22.68
N LEU A 184 0.37 -1.08 21.57
CA LEU A 184 0.23 -2.53 21.47
C LEU A 184 1.12 -3.25 22.50
N TYR A 185 2.36 -2.82 22.68
CA TYR A 185 3.26 -3.37 23.69
C TYR A 185 2.66 -3.29 25.11
N THR A 186 2.14 -2.13 25.50
CA THR A 186 1.46 -1.93 26.79
C THR A 186 0.22 -2.83 26.92
N LEU A 187 -0.61 -2.90 25.88
CA LEU A 187 -1.79 -3.78 25.89
C LEU A 187 -1.41 -5.25 26.09
N LEU A 188 -0.33 -5.74 25.45
CA LEU A 188 0.15 -7.10 25.68
C LEU A 188 0.55 -7.32 27.14
N SER A 189 1.28 -6.36 27.73
CA SER A 189 1.70 -6.44 29.14
C SER A 189 0.56 -6.37 30.14
N THR A 190 -0.54 -5.71 29.79
CA THR A 190 -1.71 -5.56 30.68
C THR A 190 -2.70 -6.71 30.52
N CYS A 191 -2.95 -7.15 29.29
CA CYS A 191 -4.03 -8.09 28.98
C CYS A 191 -3.60 -9.56 29.09
N ILE A 192 -2.30 -9.86 29.09
CA ILE A 192 -1.80 -11.23 28.98
C ILE A 192 -1.10 -11.63 30.28
N PRO A 193 -1.40 -12.84 30.84
CA PRO A 193 -0.77 -13.30 32.05
C PRO A 193 0.76 -13.26 31.97
N PRO A 194 1.47 -12.80 33.03
CA PRO A 194 2.93 -12.69 33.02
C PRO A 194 3.67 -13.98 32.67
N ALA A 195 3.10 -15.14 33.00
CA ALA A 195 3.66 -16.46 32.67
C ALA A 195 3.70 -16.74 31.16
N GLN A 196 2.80 -16.15 30.37
CA GLN A 196 2.67 -16.35 28.92
C GLN A 196 3.34 -15.23 28.11
N LEU A 197 3.68 -14.11 28.75
CA LEU A 197 4.29 -12.95 28.11
C LEU A 197 5.64 -13.24 27.40
N PRO A 198 6.56 -14.05 27.96
CA PRO A 198 7.83 -14.35 27.30
C PRO A 198 7.67 -15.01 25.94
N GLU A 199 6.61 -15.83 25.76
CA GLU A 199 6.33 -16.52 24.51
C GLU A 199 5.82 -15.61 23.39
N LEU A 200 5.43 -14.38 23.72
CA LEU A 200 4.93 -13.41 22.75
C LEU A 200 6.04 -12.60 22.09
N HIS A 201 7.25 -12.60 22.67
CA HIS A 201 8.36 -11.80 22.18
C HIS A 201 7.99 -10.33 21.94
N SER A 202 7.26 -9.72 22.89
CA SER A 202 6.72 -8.35 22.78
C SER A 202 7.78 -7.29 22.48
N HIS A 203 9.05 -7.53 22.84
CA HIS A 203 10.18 -6.67 22.51
C HIS A 203 10.38 -6.42 21.01
N TRP A 204 9.87 -7.30 20.11
CA TRP A 204 9.87 -7.05 18.67
C TRP A 204 9.10 -5.78 18.28
N LEU A 205 8.09 -5.39 19.07
CA LEU A 205 7.34 -4.14 18.85
C LEU A 205 8.20 -2.90 19.13
N LEU A 206 9.22 -3.03 19.98
CA LEU A 206 10.10 -1.92 20.38
C LEU A 206 11.36 -1.80 19.53
N ASN A 207 11.62 -2.78 18.64
CA ASN A 207 12.77 -2.76 17.75
C ASN A 207 12.48 -1.88 16.53
N ASP A 208 12.94 -0.63 16.55
CA ASP A 208 12.62 0.33 15.50
C ASP A 208 13.19 -0.06 14.13
N ARG A 209 14.28 -0.85 14.04
CA ARG A 209 14.83 -1.30 12.75
C ARG A 209 13.82 -2.14 11.95
N ILE A 210 13.12 -3.04 12.64
CA ILE A 210 12.06 -3.87 12.04
C ILE A 210 10.97 -2.99 11.44
N TRP A 211 10.52 -1.99 12.21
CA TRP A 211 9.38 -1.18 11.83
C TRP A 211 9.73 -0.05 10.86
N LEU A 212 10.97 0.44 10.85
CA LEU A 212 11.47 1.40 9.86
C LEU A 212 11.42 0.82 8.44
N ALA A 213 11.74 -0.47 8.27
CA ALA A 213 11.63 -1.16 6.98
C ALA A 213 10.18 -1.22 6.45
N HIS A 214 9.18 -0.96 7.30
CA HIS A 214 7.76 -0.95 6.94
C HIS A 214 7.12 0.46 6.93
N ARG A 215 7.49 1.34 7.86
CA ARG A 215 6.81 2.61 8.19
C ARG A 215 6.79 3.64 7.06
N TRP A 216 7.60 3.46 6.02
CA TRP A 216 7.59 4.35 4.84
C TRP A 216 6.27 4.30 4.04
N ARG A 217 5.47 3.23 4.20
CA ARG A 217 4.15 3.11 3.57
C ARG A 217 3.11 3.98 4.26
N SER A 218 2.26 4.64 3.48
CA SER A 218 1.02 5.22 4.00
C SER A 218 0.07 4.16 4.57
N ARG A 219 -1.01 4.61 5.22
CA ARG A 219 -2.01 3.69 5.77
C ARG A 219 -2.70 2.84 4.70
N ALA A 220 -3.04 3.44 3.57
CA ALA A 220 -3.67 2.76 2.45
C ALA A 220 -2.71 1.74 1.83
N GLU A 221 -1.47 2.14 1.54
CA GLU A 221 -0.45 1.26 0.98
C GLU A 221 -0.10 0.10 1.92
N SER A 222 -0.02 0.35 3.22
CA SER A 222 0.20 -0.70 4.22
C SER A 222 -0.93 -1.72 4.21
N ARG A 223 -2.19 -1.26 4.15
CA ARG A 223 -3.35 -2.17 4.06
C ARG A 223 -3.28 -3.02 2.78
N HIS A 224 -3.02 -2.42 1.63
CA HIS A 224 -2.91 -3.16 0.37
C HIS A 224 -1.74 -4.14 0.35
N TYR A 225 -0.58 -3.73 0.89
CA TYR A 225 0.61 -4.58 1.00
C TYR A 225 0.34 -5.83 1.85
N PHE A 226 -0.21 -5.66 3.05
CA PHE A 226 -0.54 -6.77 3.94
C PHE A 226 -1.63 -7.68 3.37
N GLN A 227 -2.66 -7.10 2.73
CA GLN A 227 -3.68 -7.88 2.03
C GLN A 227 -3.07 -8.71 0.91
N GLY A 228 -2.17 -8.12 0.10
CA GLY A 228 -1.45 -8.84 -0.94
C GLY A 228 -0.66 -10.03 -0.40
N LEU A 229 0.14 -9.80 0.66
CA LEU A 229 0.91 -10.86 1.30
C LEU A 229 0.03 -11.95 1.93
N GLU A 230 -1.12 -11.59 2.52
CA GLU A 230 -2.06 -12.56 3.07
C GLU A 230 -2.66 -13.44 1.96
N VAL A 231 -3.03 -12.85 0.82
CA VAL A 231 -3.51 -13.59 -0.34
C VAL A 231 -2.41 -14.49 -0.91
N THR A 232 -1.18 -13.99 -1.05
CA THR A 232 -0.02 -14.80 -1.46
C THR A 232 0.18 -16.00 -0.53
N ALA A 233 0.24 -15.76 0.79
CA ALA A 233 0.42 -16.82 1.78
C ALA A 233 -0.72 -17.84 1.74
N HIS A 234 -1.96 -17.39 1.53
CA HIS A 234 -3.11 -18.29 1.38
C HIS A 234 -3.00 -19.16 0.13
N VAL A 235 -2.65 -18.59 -1.02
CA VAL A 235 -2.45 -19.32 -2.28
C VAL A 235 -1.35 -20.38 -2.13
N LEU A 236 -0.23 -20.02 -1.51
CA LEU A 236 0.87 -20.96 -1.25
C LEU A 236 0.44 -22.09 -0.31
N SER A 237 -0.30 -21.77 0.75
CA SER A 237 -0.86 -22.76 1.68
C SER A 237 -1.85 -23.69 0.99
N GLN A 238 -2.76 -23.13 0.17
CA GLN A 238 -3.75 -23.90 -0.57
C GLN A 238 -3.10 -24.93 -1.50
N PHE A 239 -2.11 -24.52 -2.30
CA PHE A 239 -1.50 -25.43 -3.28
C PHE A 239 -0.42 -26.33 -2.68
N PHE A 240 0.45 -25.80 -1.82
CA PHE A 240 1.58 -26.55 -1.26
C PHE A 240 1.34 -27.00 0.18
N GLY A 241 0.88 -26.09 1.04
CA GLY A 241 0.73 -26.33 2.48
C GLY A 241 -0.29 -27.42 2.85
N THR A 242 -1.32 -27.62 2.03
CA THR A 242 -2.32 -28.69 2.23
C THR A 242 -2.00 -29.97 1.45
N THR A 243 -1.00 -29.96 0.57
CA THR A 243 -0.72 -31.07 -0.37
C THR A 243 0.49 -31.90 0.09
N PRO A 244 0.33 -33.20 0.42
CA PRO A 244 1.46 -34.05 0.83
C PRO A 244 2.50 -34.31 -0.27
N SER A 245 2.09 -34.36 -1.54
CA SER A 245 3.01 -34.55 -2.67
C SER A 245 3.54 -33.21 -3.15
N VAL A 246 4.86 -33.06 -3.07
CA VAL A 246 5.59 -31.87 -3.54
C VAL A 246 5.31 -31.65 -5.02
N GLU A 247 5.36 -32.69 -5.84
CA GLU A 247 5.18 -32.61 -7.29
C GLU A 247 3.77 -32.12 -7.64
N LYS A 248 2.74 -32.67 -6.98
CA LYS A 248 1.35 -32.24 -7.20
C LYS A 248 1.15 -30.79 -6.77
N GLY A 249 1.65 -30.40 -5.60
CA GLY A 249 1.53 -29.05 -5.07
C GLY A 249 2.22 -28.02 -5.98
N MET A 250 3.45 -28.31 -6.41
CA MET A 250 4.18 -27.45 -7.34
C MET A 250 3.53 -27.40 -8.72
N THR A 251 3.05 -28.53 -9.26
CA THR A 251 2.32 -28.53 -10.54
C THR A 251 1.09 -27.63 -10.48
N ALA A 252 0.32 -27.69 -9.39
CA ALA A 252 -0.87 -26.86 -9.21
C ALA A 252 -0.52 -25.37 -9.08
N LEU A 253 0.52 -25.04 -8.32
CA LEU A 253 1.01 -23.66 -8.17
C LEU A 253 1.52 -23.09 -9.50
N LEU A 254 2.30 -23.84 -10.26
CA LEU A 254 2.81 -23.40 -11.57
C LEU A 254 1.68 -23.21 -12.59
N ARG A 255 0.68 -24.11 -12.60
CA ARG A 255 -0.50 -23.94 -13.43
C ARG A 255 -1.30 -22.69 -13.05
N TYR A 256 -1.45 -22.42 -11.75
CA TYR A 256 -2.07 -21.20 -11.27
C TYR A 256 -1.32 -19.95 -11.75
N LEU A 257 0.02 -19.96 -11.70
CA LEU A 257 0.83 -18.87 -12.22
C LEU A 257 0.61 -18.63 -13.71
N GLN A 258 0.51 -19.68 -14.52
CA GLN A 258 0.27 -19.58 -15.97
C GLN A 258 -1.13 -19.09 -16.32
N GLN A 259 -2.13 -19.51 -15.55
CA GLN A 259 -3.51 -19.07 -15.78
C GLN A 259 -3.73 -17.61 -15.37
N ASN A 260 -2.97 -17.13 -14.39
CA ASN A 260 -3.06 -15.76 -13.87
C ASN A 260 -1.95 -14.84 -14.39
N SER A 261 -1.06 -15.32 -15.27
CA SER A 261 -0.16 -14.49 -16.05
C SER A 261 -0.84 -13.89 -17.29
N GLY A 262 -2.01 -14.40 -17.67
CA GLY A 262 -2.76 -14.04 -18.88
C GLY A 262 -3.75 -12.89 -18.69
N GLY A 263 -3.27 -11.65 -18.88
CA GLY A 263 -4.11 -10.48 -19.18
C GLY A 263 -3.62 -9.19 -18.53
N LYS A 264 -2.86 -8.36 -19.26
CA LYS A 264 -2.42 -6.98 -18.91
C LYS A 264 -1.18 -6.80 -18.02
N ALA A 265 -0.15 -7.63 -18.14
CA ALA A 265 1.20 -7.17 -17.80
C ALA A 265 1.83 -6.47 -19.01
N SER A 266 1.28 -5.32 -19.43
CA SER A 266 2.10 -4.39 -20.20
C SER A 266 3.16 -3.86 -19.25
N PHE A 267 4.34 -4.44 -19.28
CA PHE A 267 5.55 -3.72 -18.91
C PHE A 267 5.69 -2.56 -19.90
N SER A 268 4.99 -1.45 -19.66
CA SER A 268 5.22 -0.21 -20.39
C SER A 268 6.49 0.42 -19.84
N LEU A 269 7.65 -0.09 -20.28
CA LEU A 269 8.88 0.69 -20.29
C LEU A 269 8.62 1.88 -21.21
N GLY A 270 8.45 3.07 -20.63
CA GLY A 270 8.37 4.32 -21.38
C GLY A 270 9.67 4.61 -22.09
N LEU A 271 9.86 4.02 -23.28
CA LEU A 271 10.91 4.39 -24.24
C LEU A 271 10.33 4.26 -25.65
N SER A 272 10.09 5.39 -26.29
CA SER A 272 9.96 5.45 -27.75
C SER A 272 10.64 6.74 -28.24
N PRO A 273 11.67 6.65 -29.11
CA PRO A 273 12.19 7.80 -29.84
C PRO A 273 11.26 8.19 -30.99
N PRO A 274 11.33 9.43 -31.50
CA PRO A 274 10.37 9.94 -32.46
C PRO A 274 10.71 9.39 -33.85
N ASN A 275 9.77 8.68 -34.48
CA ASN A 275 9.83 8.48 -35.92
C ASN A 275 8.48 8.80 -36.58
N SER A 276 8.63 9.68 -37.56
CA SER A 276 7.69 10.27 -38.49
C SER A 276 7.09 9.27 -39.48
N HIS A 277 5.80 9.45 -39.81
CA HIS A 277 5.15 9.45 -41.15
C HIS A 277 3.61 9.13 -41.04
N PRO A 278 2.76 9.38 -42.06
CA PRO A 278 1.83 10.53 -42.16
C PRO A 278 0.34 10.07 -42.08
N PRO A 279 -0.66 10.96 -42.23
CA PRO A 279 -2.01 10.70 -41.73
C PRO A 279 -2.88 9.94 -42.73
N SER A 280 -3.80 9.12 -42.21
CA SER A 280 -4.98 8.69 -42.94
C SER A 280 -6.22 9.01 -42.10
N ASP A 281 -7.14 9.71 -42.75
CA ASP A 281 -8.36 10.32 -42.23
C ASP A 281 -9.31 9.32 -41.55
N GLY A 282 -9.83 9.77 -40.42
CA GLY A 282 -10.93 9.17 -39.67
C GLY A 282 -11.13 10.01 -38.41
N SER A 283 -12.02 10.99 -38.48
CA SER A 283 -12.34 11.91 -37.38
C SER A 283 -13.09 11.19 -36.24
N PRO A 284 -12.55 11.22 -35.02
CA PRO A 284 -13.32 11.53 -33.82
C PRO A 284 -12.73 12.77 -33.11
N GLU A 285 -13.59 13.59 -32.50
CA GLU A 285 -13.19 14.80 -31.79
C GLU A 285 -12.04 14.54 -30.80
N SER A 286 -10.99 15.37 -30.88
CA SER A 286 -9.67 15.03 -30.36
C SER A 286 -9.53 15.10 -28.83
N PRO A 287 -8.82 14.16 -28.17
CA PRO A 287 -8.52 14.18 -26.72
C PRO A 287 -7.68 15.39 -26.27
N LYS A 288 -7.09 16.14 -27.20
CA LYS A 288 -6.32 17.36 -26.92
C LYS A 288 -7.19 18.50 -26.39
N VAL A 289 -8.48 18.51 -26.73
CA VAL A 289 -9.37 19.63 -26.43
C VAL A 289 -9.95 19.52 -25.01
N GLU A 290 -10.28 18.31 -24.55
CA GLU A 290 -10.73 18.06 -23.17
C GLU A 290 -9.61 18.33 -22.16
N GLN A 291 -8.39 17.86 -22.45
CA GLN A 291 -7.21 18.12 -21.61
C GLN A 291 -6.92 19.62 -21.46
N LEU A 292 -7.16 20.41 -22.51
CA LEU A 292 -7.00 21.87 -22.46
C LEU A 292 -8.08 22.56 -21.62
N VAL A 293 -9.31 22.03 -21.60
CA VAL A 293 -10.40 22.58 -20.78
C VAL A 293 -10.17 22.26 -19.31
N GLU A 294 -9.77 21.03 -18.99
CA GLU A 294 -9.45 20.62 -17.62
C GLU A 294 -8.25 21.37 -17.03
N ALA A 295 -7.21 21.62 -17.84
CA ALA A 295 -6.08 22.45 -17.44
C ALA A 295 -6.49 23.90 -17.11
N ARG A 296 -7.47 24.45 -17.83
CA ARG A 296 -8.04 25.78 -17.53
C ARG A 296 -8.88 25.77 -16.25
N ILE A 297 -9.61 24.70 -15.98
CA ILE A 297 -10.36 24.53 -14.72
C ILE A 297 -9.37 24.42 -13.54
N GLN A 298 -8.32 23.62 -13.67
CA GLN A 298 -7.24 23.52 -12.68
C GLN A 298 -6.59 24.88 -12.40
N TYR A 299 -6.30 25.65 -13.45
CA TYR A 299 -5.77 27.01 -13.27
C TYR A 299 -6.75 27.92 -12.52
N SER A 300 -8.04 27.89 -12.87
CA SER A 300 -9.06 28.71 -12.19
C SER A 300 -9.24 28.35 -10.72
N LEU A 301 -9.13 27.06 -10.37
CA LEU A 301 -9.20 26.60 -8.98
C LEU A 301 -8.06 27.16 -8.14
N ASN A 302 -6.84 27.14 -8.66
CA ASN A 302 -5.66 27.68 -7.97
C ASN A 302 -5.67 29.22 -7.88
N ALA A 303 -6.31 29.89 -8.85
CA ALA A 303 -6.36 31.35 -8.88
C ALA A 303 -7.47 31.94 -8.00
N ILE A 304 -8.59 31.22 -7.84
CA ILE A 304 -9.80 31.76 -7.20
C ILE A 304 -9.96 31.23 -5.78
N CYS A 305 -9.65 29.95 -5.52
CA CYS A 305 -9.83 29.35 -4.20
C CYS A 305 -8.68 29.71 -3.25
N THR A 306 -8.95 29.69 -1.94
CA THR A 306 -7.88 29.58 -0.94
C THR A 306 -7.11 28.27 -1.15
N GLY A 307 -5.84 28.22 -0.73
CA GLY A 307 -4.97 27.05 -0.92
C GLY A 307 -5.60 25.71 -0.50
N PRO A 308 -6.19 25.60 0.71
CA PRO A 308 -6.88 24.38 1.15
C PRO A 308 -8.11 24.04 0.31
N ALA A 309 -8.92 25.04 -0.07
CA ALA A 309 -10.10 24.82 -0.91
C ALA A 309 -9.71 24.37 -2.33
N ALA A 310 -8.64 24.91 -2.90
CA ALA A 310 -8.08 24.49 -4.18
C ALA A 310 -7.65 23.01 -4.12
N GLN A 311 -6.94 22.60 -3.07
CA GLN A 311 -6.48 21.21 -2.92
C GLN A 311 -7.62 20.20 -2.89
N LEU A 312 -8.70 20.48 -2.15
CA LEU A 312 -9.88 19.61 -2.10
C LEU A 312 -10.56 19.49 -3.47
N CYS A 313 -10.73 20.61 -4.17
CA CYS A 313 -11.34 20.62 -5.51
C CYS A 313 -10.46 19.95 -6.58
N LEU A 314 -9.13 20.04 -6.46
CA LEU A 314 -8.19 19.37 -7.36
C LEU A 314 -8.22 17.86 -7.18
N GLY A 315 -8.44 17.37 -5.95
CA GLY A 315 -8.70 15.96 -5.67
C GLY A 315 -9.96 15.45 -6.41
N GLU A 316 -11.03 16.25 -6.39
CA GLU A 316 -12.26 15.96 -7.13
C GLU A 316 -12.07 16.02 -8.66
N LEU A 317 -11.28 16.97 -9.17
CA LEU A 317 -10.96 17.09 -10.60
C LEU A 317 -10.20 15.85 -11.10
N ALA A 318 -9.23 15.34 -10.34
CA ALA A 318 -8.45 14.16 -10.72
C ALA A 318 -9.30 12.89 -10.89
N VAL A 319 -10.46 12.82 -10.21
CA VAL A 319 -11.44 11.74 -10.39
C VAL A 319 -12.20 11.91 -11.70
N VAL A 320 -12.59 13.14 -12.06
CA VAL A 320 -13.26 13.45 -13.35
C VAL A 320 -12.40 13.03 -14.54
N GLN A 321 -11.09 13.33 -14.49
CA GLN A 321 -10.13 13.00 -15.58
C GLN A 321 -10.01 11.51 -15.87
N LYS A 322 -10.39 10.65 -14.92
CA LYS A 322 -10.24 9.19 -15.00
C LYS A 322 -11.57 8.47 -15.18
N SER A 323 -12.69 9.19 -15.29
CA SER A 323 -14.04 8.61 -15.24
C SER A 323 -14.86 8.84 -16.51
N THR A 324 -15.60 7.81 -16.94
CA THR A 324 -16.63 7.92 -17.97
C THR A 324 -17.88 8.60 -17.39
N HIS A 325 -18.39 9.64 -18.04
CA HIS A 325 -19.49 10.46 -17.52
C HIS A 325 -20.63 10.62 -18.53
N LEU A 326 -21.88 10.62 -18.04
CA LEU A 326 -23.09 10.86 -18.84
C LEU A 326 -23.82 12.10 -18.31
N ILE A 327 -24.29 12.95 -19.23
CA ILE A 327 -24.95 14.23 -18.91
C ILE A 327 -26.35 14.25 -19.53
N GLY A 328 -27.37 14.33 -18.69
CA GLY A 328 -28.76 14.50 -19.10
C GLY A 328 -29.27 15.91 -18.79
N SER A 329 -29.90 16.58 -19.77
CA SER A 329 -30.42 17.95 -19.62
C SER A 329 -31.94 17.96 -19.41
N GLY A 330 -32.41 18.55 -18.31
CA GLY A 330 -33.80 19.02 -18.12
C GLY A 330 -33.88 20.55 -18.20
N SER A 331 -35.08 21.14 -18.16
CA SER A 331 -35.29 22.59 -18.39
C SER A 331 -34.58 23.53 -17.40
N GLU A 332 -34.20 23.07 -16.20
CA GLU A 332 -33.50 23.88 -15.18
C GLU A 332 -32.36 23.15 -14.44
N LYS A 333 -32.20 21.84 -14.63
CA LYS A 333 -31.27 21.01 -13.84
C LYS A 333 -30.50 20.06 -14.75
N VAL A 334 -29.21 19.89 -14.45
CA VAL A 334 -28.32 18.95 -15.15
C VAL A 334 -28.13 17.73 -14.27
N ASN A 335 -28.44 16.54 -14.81
CA ASN A 335 -28.15 15.28 -14.15
C ASN A 335 -26.80 14.76 -14.65
N ILE A 336 -25.89 14.47 -13.72
CA ILE A 336 -24.54 13.98 -14.02
C ILE A 336 -24.38 12.62 -13.37
N GLN A 337 -24.00 11.63 -14.16
CA GLN A 337 -23.72 10.27 -13.71
C GLN A 337 -22.23 9.97 -13.91
N ILE A 338 -21.55 9.61 -12.81
CA ILE A 338 -20.15 9.19 -12.81
C ILE A 338 -20.09 7.81 -12.15
N LEU A 339 -19.86 6.77 -12.96
CA LEU A 339 -19.69 5.33 -12.68
C LEU A 339 -20.68 4.62 -11.73
N GLU A 340 -21.21 5.23 -10.66
CA GLU A 340 -22.09 4.61 -9.67
C GLU A 340 -23.19 5.55 -9.11
N ASP A 341 -23.02 6.88 -9.17
CA ASP A 341 -23.96 7.86 -8.58
C ASP A 341 -24.51 8.87 -9.59
N THR A 342 -25.81 9.19 -9.49
CA THR A 342 -26.46 10.27 -10.25
C THR A 342 -26.81 11.44 -9.35
N HIS A 343 -26.26 12.62 -9.63
CA HIS A 343 -26.53 13.83 -8.85
C HIS A 343 -27.08 14.98 -9.69
N ARG A 344 -27.88 15.82 -9.05
CA ARG A 344 -28.47 17.02 -9.66
C ARG A 344 -27.56 18.21 -9.42
N VAL A 345 -27.13 18.84 -10.49
CA VAL A 345 -26.36 20.09 -10.46
C VAL A 345 -27.28 21.24 -10.88
N GLN A 346 -27.32 22.27 -10.04
CA GLN A 346 -27.95 23.55 -10.33
C GLN A 346 -26.86 24.54 -10.71
N PRO A 347 -26.81 25.00 -11.97
CA PRO A 347 -25.76 25.89 -12.48
C PRO A 347 -25.91 27.35 -12.03
N GLN A 348 -27.00 27.71 -11.36
CA GLN A 348 -27.23 29.04 -10.79
C GLN A 348 -26.20 29.37 -9.71
N THR A 349 -25.83 30.63 -9.56
CA THR A 349 -24.78 31.10 -8.64
C THR A 349 -25.32 31.34 -7.21
N PRO A 350 -24.68 30.77 -6.17
CA PRO A 350 -23.53 29.87 -6.21
C PRO A 350 -23.94 28.45 -6.67
N ALA A 351 -23.07 27.84 -7.48
CA ALA A 351 -23.36 26.53 -8.08
C ALA A 351 -23.53 25.46 -6.98
N SER A 352 -24.63 24.71 -7.05
CA SER A 352 -24.95 23.71 -6.03
C SER A 352 -25.18 22.33 -6.63
N CYS A 353 -24.87 21.31 -5.84
CA CYS A 353 -25.02 19.91 -6.21
C CYS A 353 -25.61 19.11 -5.06
N SER A 354 -26.45 18.13 -5.38
CA SER A 354 -27.05 17.24 -4.38
C SER A 354 -26.07 16.19 -3.81
N CYS A 355 -24.79 16.23 -4.16
CA CYS A 355 -23.79 15.30 -3.63
C CYS A 355 -23.27 15.76 -2.27
N TYR A 356 -22.87 14.80 -1.44
CA TYR A 356 -22.35 15.05 -0.09
C TYR A 356 -21.23 16.10 -0.06
N PHE A 357 -20.27 16.03 -0.98
CA PHE A 357 -19.12 16.95 -1.00
C PHE A 357 -19.55 18.42 -1.10
N ASN A 358 -20.41 18.76 -2.08
CA ASN A 358 -20.87 20.14 -2.22
C ASN A 358 -21.81 20.57 -1.09
N GLN A 359 -22.61 19.66 -0.52
CA GLN A 359 -23.47 19.97 0.63
C GLN A 359 -22.68 20.21 1.91
N ALA A 360 -21.55 19.53 2.09
CA ALA A 360 -20.71 19.64 3.28
C ALA A 360 -19.72 20.81 3.20
N PHE A 361 -19.15 21.06 2.02
CA PHE A 361 -18.06 22.03 1.85
C PHE A 361 -18.48 23.29 1.09
N HIS A 362 -19.64 23.31 0.44
CA HIS A 362 -20.06 24.38 -0.49
C HIS A 362 -19.03 24.70 -1.59
N LEU A 363 -18.11 23.76 -1.85
CA LEU A 363 -17.06 23.84 -2.86
C LEU A 363 -17.46 23.10 -4.15
N PRO A 364 -16.82 23.41 -5.31
CA PRO A 364 -16.99 22.67 -6.55
C PRO A 364 -16.65 21.18 -6.40
N CYS A 365 -17.67 20.34 -6.42
CA CYS A 365 -17.52 18.88 -6.40
C CYS A 365 -17.23 18.33 -7.81
N ARG A 366 -16.85 17.05 -7.91
CA ARG A 366 -16.64 16.36 -9.20
C ARG A 366 -17.80 16.55 -10.20
N HIS A 367 -19.05 16.59 -9.74
CA HIS A 367 -20.21 16.80 -10.63
C HIS A 367 -20.25 18.23 -11.20
N ILE A 368 -19.99 19.25 -10.38
CA ILE A 368 -19.90 20.64 -10.85
C ILE A 368 -18.72 20.80 -11.82
N LEU A 369 -17.59 20.14 -11.54
CA LEU A 369 -16.42 20.15 -12.40
C LEU A 369 -16.67 19.44 -13.74
N THR A 370 -17.36 18.29 -13.74
CA THR A 370 -17.82 17.62 -14.97
C THR A 370 -18.74 18.50 -15.79
N MET A 371 -19.67 19.23 -15.15
CA MET A 371 -20.53 20.20 -15.84
C MET A 371 -19.70 21.29 -16.53
N LEU A 372 -18.71 21.85 -15.82
CA LEU A 372 -17.83 22.90 -16.35
C LEU A 372 -16.99 22.38 -17.52
N SER A 373 -16.42 21.17 -17.41
CA SER A 373 -15.67 20.53 -18.51
C SER A 373 -16.54 20.35 -19.75
N ALA A 374 -17.76 19.83 -19.59
CA ALA A 374 -18.68 19.60 -20.70
C ALA A 374 -19.17 20.90 -21.36
N ARG A 375 -19.35 21.96 -20.56
CA ARG A 375 -19.73 23.30 -21.06
C ARG A 375 -18.54 24.14 -21.52
N ARG A 376 -17.31 23.63 -21.39
CA ARG A 376 -16.06 24.35 -21.70
C ARG A 376 -15.93 25.67 -20.93
N GLN A 377 -16.42 25.67 -19.69
CA GLN A 377 -16.40 26.81 -18.77
C GLN A 377 -15.34 26.61 -17.70
N VAL A 378 -14.86 27.72 -17.12
CA VAL A 378 -13.95 27.73 -15.98
C VAL A 378 -14.68 28.21 -14.73
N LEU A 379 -14.12 27.94 -13.56
CA LEU A 379 -14.70 28.42 -12.31
C LEU A 379 -14.77 29.95 -12.32
N GLN A 380 -15.91 30.50 -11.93
CA GLN A 380 -16.10 31.93 -11.72
C GLN A 380 -16.14 32.24 -10.21
N PRO A 381 -15.68 33.41 -9.75
CA PRO A 381 -15.64 33.76 -8.33
C PRO A 381 -17.01 33.73 -7.62
N ASP A 382 -18.09 34.04 -8.34
CA ASP A 382 -19.48 34.00 -7.87
C ASP A 382 -20.05 32.57 -7.71
N MET A 383 -19.30 31.56 -8.16
CA MET A 383 -19.62 30.15 -7.92
C MET A 383 -19.13 29.65 -6.55
N LEU A 384 -18.41 30.48 -5.79
CA LEU A 384 -17.87 30.18 -4.48
C LEU A 384 -18.45 31.11 -3.41
N PRO A 385 -18.64 30.62 -2.17
CA PRO A 385 -18.85 31.49 -1.02
C PRO A 385 -17.64 32.41 -0.80
N ALA A 386 -17.89 33.63 -0.32
CA ALA A 386 -16.85 34.67 -0.15
C ALA A 386 -15.70 34.24 0.78
N GLU A 387 -15.97 33.34 1.72
CA GLU A 387 -15.01 32.77 2.69
C GLU A 387 -13.93 31.87 2.03
N TRP A 388 -14.17 31.37 0.82
CA TRP A 388 -13.24 30.50 0.08
C TRP A 388 -12.51 31.22 -1.05
N THR A 389 -12.74 32.53 -1.22
CA THR A 389 -12.11 33.33 -2.27
C THR A 389 -10.72 33.80 -1.84
N ALA A 390 -9.71 33.61 -2.69
CA ALA A 390 -8.34 34.03 -2.44
C ALA A 390 -8.27 35.55 -2.14
N GLY A 391 -7.60 35.92 -1.03
CA GLY A 391 -7.47 37.31 -0.57
C GLY A 391 -8.34 37.68 0.64
N CYS A 392 -9.30 36.85 1.04
CA CYS A 392 -9.99 36.97 2.33
C CYS A 392 -9.18 36.25 3.41
N ALA A 393 -8.16 36.90 3.96
CA ALA A 393 -7.48 36.39 5.16
C ALA A 393 -8.43 36.61 6.36
N ALA A 394 -9.05 35.54 6.86
CA ALA A 394 -9.66 35.59 8.18
C ALA A 394 -8.54 35.88 9.19
N SER A 395 -8.56 37.06 9.81
CA SER A 395 -7.59 37.37 10.84
C SER A 395 -7.82 36.44 12.03
N LEU A 396 -6.76 36.10 12.75
CA LEU A 396 -6.83 35.24 13.94
C LEU A 396 -7.84 35.76 14.97
N GLY A 397 -8.11 37.07 14.98
CA GLY A 397 -9.15 37.70 15.81
C GLY A 397 -10.58 37.37 15.40
N ASP A 398 -10.84 37.18 14.11
CA ASP A 398 -12.17 36.86 13.57
C ASP A 398 -12.53 35.39 13.85
N ILE A 399 -11.53 34.50 13.83
CA ILE A 399 -11.66 33.06 14.14
C ILE A 399 -11.94 32.84 15.63
N VAL A 400 -11.32 33.62 16.51
CA VAL A 400 -11.54 33.52 17.97
C VAL A 400 -12.85 34.21 18.39
N GLY A 401 -13.30 35.21 17.63
CA GLY A 401 -14.52 35.98 17.92
C GLY A 401 -15.82 35.39 17.35
N SER A 402 -15.77 34.51 16.36
CA SER A 402 -16.98 33.89 15.80
C SER A 402 -17.56 32.83 16.74
N LYS A 403 -18.90 32.83 16.91
CA LYS A 403 -19.61 31.80 17.68
C LYS A 403 -19.27 30.41 17.14
N TRP A 404 -18.58 29.65 17.97
CA TRP A 404 -18.08 28.30 17.68
C TRP A 404 -19.15 27.36 17.14
N SER A 405 -18.84 26.72 16.00
CA SER A 405 -19.63 25.67 15.34
C SER A 405 -18.87 24.34 15.42
N GLU A 406 -19.47 23.35 16.09
CA GLU A 406 -18.76 22.26 16.77
C GLU A 406 -18.07 21.22 15.85
N THR A 407 -18.42 21.16 14.56
CA THR A 407 -17.98 20.08 13.66
C THR A 407 -17.18 20.54 12.43
N LEU A 408 -17.35 21.78 11.94
CA LEU A 408 -16.62 22.28 10.77
C LEU A 408 -15.36 23.08 11.17
N ASP A 409 -15.37 23.76 12.32
CA ASP A 409 -14.29 24.67 12.73
C ASP A 409 -13.02 23.95 13.19
N LYS A 410 -13.11 22.74 13.75
CA LYS A 410 -11.93 22.07 14.33
C LYS A 410 -10.91 21.64 13.28
N HIS A 411 -11.36 21.05 12.18
CA HIS A 411 -10.43 20.62 11.12
C HIS A 411 -9.83 21.81 10.39
N LEU A 412 -10.62 22.87 10.16
CA LEU A 412 -10.17 24.06 9.45
C LEU A 412 -9.24 24.92 10.32
N ALA A 413 -9.57 25.10 11.60
CA ALA A 413 -8.69 25.77 12.56
C ALA A 413 -7.39 25.00 12.76
N VAL A 414 -7.43 23.66 12.85
CA VAL A 414 -6.21 22.84 12.93
C VAL A 414 -5.40 22.93 11.65
N ALA A 415 -6.02 22.92 10.46
CA ALA A 415 -5.30 23.07 9.20
C ALA A 415 -4.63 24.45 9.07
N LEU A 416 -5.35 25.53 9.39
CA LEU A 416 -4.83 26.91 9.38
C LEU A 416 -3.73 27.11 10.42
N LEU A 417 -3.92 26.62 11.65
CA LEU A 417 -2.89 26.65 12.69
C LEU A 417 -1.66 25.83 12.28
N THR A 418 -1.85 24.69 11.61
CA THR A 418 -0.74 23.85 11.12
C THR A 418 0.05 24.54 10.02
N GLU A 419 -0.64 25.23 9.09
CA GLU A 419 -0.01 25.99 8.02
C GLU A 419 0.76 27.20 8.55
N GLU A 420 0.17 27.95 9.48
CA GLU A 420 0.80 29.13 10.07
C GLU A 420 1.98 28.77 10.99
N VAL A 421 1.84 27.69 11.77
CA VAL A 421 2.97 27.10 12.50
C VAL A 421 4.05 26.63 11.52
N GLY A 422 3.67 26.02 10.39
CA GLY A 422 4.60 25.64 9.33
C GLY A 422 5.40 26.84 8.79
N GLN A 423 4.74 27.97 8.53
CA GLN A 423 5.40 29.19 8.06
C GLN A 423 6.32 29.81 9.12
N LEU A 424 5.87 29.86 10.38
CA LEU A 424 6.67 30.37 11.51
C LEU A 424 7.90 29.49 11.80
N LEU A 425 7.81 28.19 11.53
CA LEU A 425 8.91 27.24 11.69
C LEU A 425 9.91 27.27 10.51
N GLN A 426 9.49 27.70 9.32
CA GLN A 426 10.38 27.87 8.16
C GLN A 426 11.33 29.08 8.30
N HIS A 427 11.00 30.05 9.16
CA HIS A 427 11.74 31.31 9.30
C HIS A 427 12.46 31.46 10.65
N CYS A 428 12.62 30.37 11.43
CA CYS A 428 13.27 30.42 12.73
C CYS A 428 14.64 29.69 12.76
N SER A 429 15.48 30.07 13.71
CA SER A 429 16.75 29.38 13.96
C SER A 429 16.50 28.00 14.57
N GLN A 430 17.45 27.07 14.43
CA GLN A 430 17.28 25.68 14.89
C GLN A 430 16.96 25.58 16.39
N GLU A 431 17.53 26.45 17.21
CA GLU A 431 17.29 26.48 18.66
C GLU A 431 15.86 26.99 18.98
N GLU A 432 15.38 27.97 18.22
CA GLU A 432 14.04 28.54 18.35
C GLU A 432 12.97 27.55 17.80
N PHE A 433 13.30 26.76 16.78
CA PHE A 433 12.46 25.68 16.27
C PHE A 433 12.20 24.61 17.33
N GLU A 434 13.27 24.08 17.95
CA GLU A 434 13.18 23.03 18.96
C GLU A 434 12.39 23.50 20.19
N ARG A 435 12.58 24.75 20.59
CA ARG A 435 11.84 25.36 21.70
C ARG A 435 10.34 25.45 21.39
N ARG A 436 9.97 25.99 20.22
CA ARG A 436 8.57 26.14 19.81
C ARG A 436 7.87 24.81 19.60
N TYR A 437 8.57 23.83 19.00
CA TYR A 437 8.07 22.48 18.82
C TYR A 437 7.78 21.79 20.17
N SER A 438 8.71 21.92 21.13
CA SER A 438 8.55 21.35 22.46
C SER A 438 7.35 21.95 23.20
N THR A 439 7.18 23.28 23.16
CA THR A 439 6.03 23.97 23.77
C THR A 439 4.69 23.58 23.14
N LEU A 440 4.63 23.44 21.80
CA LEU A 440 3.42 22.96 21.10
C LEU A 440 3.05 21.54 21.52
N ARG A 441 4.06 20.68 21.74
CA ARG A 441 3.85 19.32 22.19
C ARG A 441 3.32 19.25 23.63
N GLU A 442 3.90 20.04 24.53
CA GLU A 442 3.40 20.15 25.91
C GLU A 442 1.97 20.68 25.97
N LEU A 443 1.61 21.66 25.13
CA LEU A 443 0.25 22.17 25.00
C LEU A 443 -0.71 21.09 24.49
N ALA A 444 -0.34 20.35 23.45
CA ALA A 444 -1.15 19.25 22.91
C ALA A 444 -1.39 18.15 23.95
N ASP A 445 -0.35 17.80 24.71
CA ASP A 445 -0.45 16.81 25.79
C ASP A 445 -1.33 17.31 26.95
N SER A 446 -1.30 18.62 27.24
CA SER A 446 -2.18 19.24 28.25
C SER A 446 -3.65 19.33 27.81
N TRP A 447 -3.91 19.44 26.51
CA TRP A 447 -5.26 19.61 25.96
C TRP A 447 -6.04 18.30 25.88
N ILE A 448 -5.34 17.18 25.76
CA ILE A 448 -5.97 15.86 25.58
C ILE A 448 -6.54 15.32 26.91
N GLY A 449 -6.05 15.77 28.07
CA GLY A 449 -6.54 15.38 29.40
C GLY A 449 -6.47 13.86 29.69
N PRO A 450 -6.61 13.43 30.96
CA PRO A 450 -6.73 12.00 31.26
C PRO A 450 -8.12 11.51 30.82
N TYR A 451 -8.19 10.52 29.94
CA TYR A 451 -9.45 9.96 29.44
C TYR A 451 -10.31 9.38 30.58
N GLU A 452 -11.32 10.14 31.04
CA GLU A 452 -12.41 9.62 31.89
C GLU A 452 -13.35 8.72 31.07
N GLN A 453 -13.77 7.63 31.72
CA GLN A 453 -14.67 6.61 31.16
C GLN A 453 -16.02 7.21 30.77
N VAL A 454 -16.39 7.11 29.49
CA VAL A 454 -17.79 7.20 29.09
C VAL A 454 -18.38 5.79 29.22
N GLN A 455 -19.22 5.63 30.24
CA GLN A 455 -20.04 4.44 30.49
C GLN A 455 -21.05 4.24 29.37
N LEU A 456 -21.29 2.98 29.02
CA LEU A 456 -22.52 2.51 28.36
C LEU A 456 -23.51 2.03 29.42
#